data_AF-A0A5N8WQL6-F1
#
_entry.id   AF-A0A5N8WQL6-F1
#
_cell.length_a   1.000
_cell.length_b   1.000
_cell.length_c   1.000
_cell.angle_alpha   90.00
_cell.angle_beta   90.00
_cell.angle_gamma   90.00
#
_symmetry.space_group_name_H-M   'P 1'
#
loop_
_entity.id
_entity.type
_entity.pdbx_description
1 polymer ?
#
loop_
_entity_poly.entity_id
_entity_poly.type
_entity_poly.pdbx_seq_one_letter_code
_entity_poly.pdbx_strand_id
1 'polypeptide(L)'
;MGRNTVREAVRSLVRMGKLEARQGDGTYVRSRSGVGAALARTLRHRELLKVYEVRASLERDTAGLAARRASDEPRDGAASKAGSASPWHDGS
;
A
#
# COMPACT_ATOMS: atom_id res chain seq x y z
N MET A 1 7.63 -12.71 35.73
CA MET A 1 8.08 -11.57 34.91
C MET A 1 7.92 -11.79 33.40
N GLY A 2 8.30 -12.92 32.82
CA GLY A 2 8.27 -13.13 31.35
C GLY A 2 6.90 -12.94 30.65
N ARG A 3 5.79 -13.42 31.22
CA ARG A 3 4.44 -13.29 30.60
C ARG A 3 4.00 -11.83 30.43
N ASN A 4 4.36 -10.96 31.36
CA ASN A 4 4.02 -9.54 31.30
C ASN A 4 4.80 -8.85 30.17
N THR A 5 6.10 -9.15 30.07
CA THR A 5 6.99 -8.65 29.02
C THR A 5 6.56 -9.12 27.63
N VAL A 6 6.24 -10.40 27.48
CA VAL A 6 5.74 -10.96 26.20
C VAL A 6 4.44 -10.26 25.79
N ARG A 7 3.51 -10.04 26.72
CA ARG A 7 2.26 -9.35 26.41
C ARG A 7 2.50 -7.92 25.94
N GLU A 8 3.41 -7.17 26.58
CA GLU A 8 3.71 -5.81 26.14
C GLU A 8 4.46 -5.78 24.79
N ALA A 9 5.35 -6.73 24.54
CA ALA A 9 6.00 -6.88 23.23
C ALA A 9 4.97 -7.13 22.12
N VAL A 10 4.05 -8.07 22.33
CA VAL A 10 2.95 -8.35 21.39
C VAL A 10 2.06 -7.10 21.20
N ARG A 11 1.69 -6.41 22.29
CA ARG A 11 0.87 -5.19 22.21
C ARG A 11 1.57 -4.05 21.47
N SER A 12 2.89 -3.93 21.61
CA SER A 12 3.70 -2.98 20.84
C SER A 12 3.69 -3.33 19.35
N LEU A 13 3.89 -4.61 19.00
CA LEU A 13 3.86 -5.09 17.62
C LEU A 13 2.49 -4.90 16.94
N VAL A 14 1.39 -5.09 17.68
CA VAL A 14 0.04 -4.79 17.21
C VAL A 14 -0.14 -3.29 16.97
N ARG A 15 0.32 -2.44 17.89
CA ARG A 15 0.28 -0.97 17.73
C ARG A 15 1.10 -0.48 16.52
N MET A 16 2.22 -1.13 16.24
CA MET A 16 3.02 -0.90 15.03
C MET A 16 2.40 -1.48 13.76
N GLY A 17 1.31 -2.24 13.87
CA GLY A 17 0.62 -2.92 12.76
C GLY A 17 1.40 -4.08 12.13
N LYS A 18 2.37 -4.64 12.87
CA LYS A 18 3.12 -5.83 12.47
C LYS A 18 2.33 -7.11 12.72
N LEU A 19 1.56 -7.11 13.81
CA LEU A 19 0.68 -8.21 14.22
C LEU A 19 -0.78 -7.76 14.24
N GLU A 20 -1.68 -8.73 14.12
CA GLU A 20 -3.12 -8.58 14.30
C GLU A 20 -3.58 -9.60 15.34
N ALA A 21 -4.21 -9.12 16.42
CA ALA A 21 -4.82 -9.98 17.42
C ALA A 21 -6.30 -10.19 17.07
N ARG A 22 -6.71 -11.44 16.94
CA ARG A 22 -8.11 -11.85 16.73
C ARG A 22 -8.60 -12.56 17.97
N GLN A 23 -9.63 -12.00 18.59
CA GLN A 23 -10.18 -12.55 19.83
C GLN A 23 -10.68 -13.97 19.59
N GLY A 24 -10.24 -14.92 20.42
CA GLY A 24 -10.59 -16.35 20.29
C GLY A 24 -9.70 -17.13 19.32
N ASP A 25 -9.11 -16.48 18.31
CA ASP A 25 -8.35 -17.14 17.24
C ASP A 25 -6.82 -17.06 17.42
N GLY A 26 -6.31 -16.02 18.10
CA GLY A 26 -4.88 -15.85 18.36
C GLY A 26 -4.29 -14.60 17.72
N THR A 27 -2.98 -14.63 17.42
CA THR A 27 -2.24 -13.47 16.89
C THR A 27 -1.50 -13.85 15.61
N TYR A 28 -1.69 -13.06 14.56
CA TYR A 28 -1.20 -13.32 13.21
C TYR A 28 -0.25 -12.23 12.73
N VAL A 29 0.67 -12.58 11.83
CA VAL A 29 1.56 -11.61 11.17
C VAL A 29 0.79 -10.88 10.08
N ARG A 30 0.64 -9.56 10.21
CA ARG A 30 -0.07 -8.72 9.26
C ARG A 30 0.86 -8.07 8.24
N SER A 31 2.05 -7.67 8.67
CA SER A 31 3.01 -7.00 7.79
C SER A 31 4.44 -7.14 8.29
N ARG A 32 5.36 -7.27 7.33
CA ARG A 32 6.81 -7.21 7.56
C ARG A 32 7.33 -5.77 7.64
N SER A 33 6.57 -4.78 7.14
CA SER A 33 6.94 -3.34 7.14
C SER A 33 5.95 -2.51 7.98
N GLY A 34 6.44 -1.46 8.66
CA GLY A 34 5.58 -0.57 9.47
C GLY A 34 4.87 0.50 8.63
N VAL A 35 5.25 0.64 7.36
CA VAL A 35 4.85 1.74 6.49
C VAL A 35 3.34 1.71 6.22
N GLY A 36 2.79 0.55 5.85
CA GLY A 36 1.36 0.43 5.56
C GLY A 36 0.48 0.79 6.77
N ALA A 37 0.87 0.35 7.97
CA ALA A 37 0.15 0.67 9.19
C ALA A 37 0.23 2.16 9.57
N ALA A 38 1.41 2.77 9.40
CA ALA A 38 1.60 4.20 9.62
C ALA A 38 0.78 5.02 8.62
N LEU A 39 0.79 4.64 7.34
CA LEU A 39 0.01 5.29 6.29
C LEU A 39 -1.49 5.16 6.59
N ALA A 40 -1.99 3.96 6.89
CA ALA A 40 -3.39 3.74 7.23
C ALA A 40 -3.83 4.59 8.44
N ARG A 41 -2.96 4.77 9.44
CA ARG A 41 -3.25 5.67 10.58
C ARG A 41 -3.32 7.13 10.13
N THR A 42 -2.38 7.59 9.32
CA THR A 42 -2.39 8.96 8.78
C THR A 42 -3.66 9.21 7.97
N LEU A 43 -4.00 8.31 7.05
CA LEU A 43 -5.15 8.45 6.15
C LEU A 43 -6.50 8.54 6.90
N ARG A 44 -6.64 7.86 8.05
CA ARG A 44 -7.87 7.96 8.87
C ARG A 44 -8.15 9.35 9.43
N HIS A 45 -7.15 10.22 9.54
CA HIS A 45 -7.26 11.52 10.22
C HIS A 45 -7.00 12.70 9.29
N ARG A 46 -6.97 12.48 7.96
CA ARG A 46 -6.70 13.54 6.98
C ARG A 46 -7.87 13.71 6.04
N GLU A 47 -8.09 14.95 5.61
CA GLU A 47 -9.04 15.27 4.54
C GLU A 47 -8.64 14.54 3.25
N LEU A 48 -9.63 13.92 2.58
CA LEU A 48 -9.39 13.12 1.38
C LEU A 48 -8.69 13.91 0.28
N LEU A 49 -9.04 15.18 0.09
CA LEU A 49 -8.43 16.03 -0.94
C LEU A 49 -6.92 16.19 -0.74
N LYS A 50 -6.45 16.38 0.50
CA LYS A 50 -5.02 16.45 0.83
C LYS A 50 -4.29 15.13 0.55
N VAL A 51 -4.97 14.00 0.73
CA VAL A 51 -4.42 12.68 0.37
C VAL A 51 -4.27 12.53 -1.14
N TYR A 52 -5.28 12.94 -1.91
CA TYR A 52 -5.26 12.86 -3.37
C TYR A 52 -4.19 13.75 -3.99
N GLU A 53 -3.95 14.93 -3.43
CA GLU A 53 -2.89 15.83 -3.89
C GLU A 53 -1.49 15.17 -3.83
N VAL A 54 -1.17 14.55 -2.69
CA VAL A 54 0.10 13.82 -2.52
C VAL A 54 0.17 12.62 -3.45
N ARG A 55 -0.93 11.86 -3.57
CA ARG A 55 -1.00 10.69 -4.44
C ARG A 55 -0.78 11.06 -5.91
N ALA A 56 -1.46 12.09 -6.40
CA ALA A 56 -1.34 12.53 -7.79
C ALA A 56 0.09 12.98 -8.14
N SER A 57 0.76 13.66 -7.19
CA SER A 57 2.16 14.07 -7.35
C SER A 57 3.08 12.85 -7.50
N LEU A 58 2.94 11.88 -6.59
CA LEU A 58 3.73 10.63 -6.64
C LEU A 58 3.46 9.82 -7.91
N GLU A 59 2.20 9.64 -8.31
CA GLU A 59 1.83 8.87 -9.49
C GLU A 59 2.43 9.48 -10.76
N ARG A 60 2.36 10.81 -10.91
CA ARG A 60 2.95 11.52 -12.05
C ARG A 60 4.45 11.31 -12.14
N ASP A 61 5.17 11.50 -11.03
CA ASP A 61 6.63 11.36 -11.01
C ASP A 61 7.06 9.92 -11.28
N THR A 62 6.35 8.97 -10.69
CA THR A 62 6.61 7.54 -10.88
C THR A 62 6.34 7.10 -12.31
N ALA A 63 5.24 7.56 -12.91
CA ALA A 63 4.92 7.30 -14.32
C ALA A 63 5.99 7.90 -15.25
N GLY A 64 6.44 9.12 -15.00
CA GLY A 64 7.52 9.75 -15.76
C GLY A 64 8.85 8.99 -15.66
N LEU A 65 9.22 8.55 -14.46
CA LEU A 65 10.40 7.71 -14.24
C LEU A 65 10.29 6.35 -14.95
N ALA A 66 9.11 5.71 -14.87
CA ALA A 66 8.86 4.43 -15.53
C ALA A 66 8.96 4.56 -17.06
N ALA A 67 8.38 5.60 -17.65
CA ALA A 67 8.44 5.83 -19.10
C ALA A 67 9.89 6.05 -19.59
N ARG A 68 10.71 6.79 -18.84
CA ARG A 68 12.13 6.98 -19.15
C ARG A 68 12.89 5.65 -19.11
N ARG A 69 12.78 4.91 -18.01
CA ARG A 69 13.45 3.60 -17.86
C ARG A 69 13.03 2.59 -18.93
N ALA A 70 11.73 2.54 -19.25
CA ALA A 70 11.24 1.67 -20.30
C ALA A 70 11.76 2.05 -21.70
N SER A 71 12.22 3.29 -21.89
CA SER A 71 12.83 3.76 -23.13
C SER A 71 14.34 3.47 -23.20
N ASP A 72 14.99 3.38 -22.03
CA ASP A 72 16.40 3.01 -21.90
C ASP A 72 16.61 1.48 -21.95
N GLU A 73 15.56 0.69 -21.68
CA GLU A 73 15.58 -0.77 -21.76
C GLU A 73 15.41 -1.25 -23.22
N PRO A 74 16.27 -2.17 -23.71
CA PRO A 74 16.06 -2.81 -25.00
C PRO A 74 14.69 -3.49 -25.03
N ARG A 75 13.84 -3.06 -25.95
CA ARG A 75 12.50 -3.64 -26.10
C ARG A 75 12.60 -4.89 -26.98
N ASP A 76 12.71 -6.05 -26.35
CA ASP A 76 12.47 -7.33 -26.99
C ASP A 76 10.99 -7.35 -27.42
N GLY A 77 10.72 -7.45 -28.72
CA GLY A 77 9.44 -7.11 -29.33
C GLY A 77 8.18 -7.65 -28.63
N ALA A 78 7.42 -6.75 -28.02
CA ALA A 78 5.99 -6.95 -27.70
C ALA A 78 5.21 -5.63 -27.84
N ALA A 79 5.37 -4.96 -28.98
CA ALA A 79 4.46 -3.89 -29.39
C ALA A 79 3.19 -4.49 -30.00
N SER A 80 2.30 -5.01 -29.15
CA SER A 80 0.90 -5.28 -29.51
C SER A 80 0.12 -5.62 -28.25
N LYS A 81 -0.40 -4.60 -27.55
CA LYS A 81 -1.71 -4.56 -26.85
C LYS A 81 -2.03 -3.10 -26.44
N ALA A 82 -1.99 -2.16 -27.38
CA ALA A 82 -2.62 -0.86 -27.23
C ALA A 82 -3.85 -0.83 -28.16
N GLY A 83 -4.90 -1.55 -27.76
CA GLY A 83 -6.08 -1.72 -28.61
C GLY A 83 -7.13 -2.62 -27.96
N SER A 84 -7.75 -2.13 -26.89
CA SER A 84 -9.15 -2.40 -26.45
C SER A 84 -9.30 -2.15 -24.94
N ALA A 85 -9.24 -0.88 -24.55
CA ALA A 85 -9.97 -0.45 -23.37
C ALA A 85 -11.31 0.07 -23.88
N SER A 86 -12.34 -0.79 -23.89
CA SER A 86 -13.71 -0.33 -24.09
C SER A 86 -14.08 0.62 -22.94
N PRO A 87 -14.75 1.74 -23.24
CA PRO A 87 -15.11 2.74 -22.25
C PRO A 87 -16.29 2.23 -21.43
N TRP A 88 -16.13 2.29 -20.11
CA TRP A 88 -17.17 2.38 -19.09
C TRP A 88 -18.61 2.25 -19.64
N HIS A 89 -19.18 1.05 -19.57
CA HIS A 89 -20.63 0.95 -19.50
C HIS A 89 -21.01 1.29 -18.06
N ASP A 90 -21.61 2.45 -17.89
CA ASP A 90 -22.55 2.66 -16.80
C ASP A 90 -23.66 1.61 -16.89
N GLY A 91 -24.17 1.24 -15.72
CA GLY A 91 -25.22 0.26 -15.56
C GLY A 91 -25.80 0.42 -14.17
N SER A 92 -26.70 1.40 -14.07
CA SER A 92 -27.86 1.54 -13.15
C SER A 92 -27.83 0.80 -11.82
#